data_AF-A0A969IBB6-F1
#
_entry.id   AF-A0A969IBB6-F1
#
_cell.length_a   1.000
_cell.length_b   1.000
_cell.length_c   1.000
_cell.angle_alpha   90.00
_cell.angle_beta   90.00
_cell.angle_gamma   90.00
#
_symmetry.space_group_name_H-M   'P 1'
#
loop_
_entity.id
_entity.type
_entity.pdbx_description
1 polymer ?
#
loop_
_entity_poly.entity_id
_entity_poly.type
_entity_poly.pdbx_seq_one_letter_code
_entity_poly.pdbx_strand_id
1 'polypeptide(L)'
;MTRYIPSPRDWVREQVELYESSGGTKGTTLRDTGLPVIIVTHTGNRTGAVRKTPLMRVRDGQSYVLVASLGGAPRDPVWVHNLRLNPETEIRDETMVQPMARA
;
A
#
# COMPACT_ATOMS: atom_id res chain seq x y z
N MET A 1 3.66 -12.41 -17.47
CA MET A 1 2.52 -11.64 -16.92
C MET A 1 2.71 -11.50 -15.41
N THR A 2 2.85 -10.28 -14.92
CA THR A 2 3.04 -10.01 -13.49
C THR A 2 1.75 -10.30 -12.73
N ARG A 3 1.68 -11.42 -12.01
CA ARG A 3 0.48 -11.80 -11.23
C ARG A 3 0.38 -10.94 -9.98
N TYR A 4 -0.82 -10.45 -9.65
CA TYR A 4 -1.11 -9.87 -8.34
C TYR A 4 -1.26 -11.00 -7.30
N ILE A 5 -0.53 -10.91 -6.20
CA ILE A 5 -0.67 -11.83 -5.07
C ILE A 5 -1.10 -11.02 -3.83
N PRO A 6 -2.37 -11.16 -3.39
CA PRO A 6 -2.91 -10.39 -2.28
C PRO A 6 -2.26 -10.74 -0.94
N SER A 7 -2.57 -9.93 0.07
CA SER A 7 -2.20 -10.23 1.45
C SER A 7 -2.83 -11.56 1.91
N PRO A 8 -2.10 -12.39 2.68
CA PRO A 8 -2.66 -13.59 3.30
C PRO A 8 -3.62 -13.25 4.45
N ARG A 9 -3.64 -12.00 4.94
CA ARG A 9 -4.60 -11.53 5.94
C ARG A 9 -5.88 -11.09 5.24
N ASP A 10 -6.99 -11.73 5.58
CA ASP A 10 -8.28 -11.54 4.91
C ASP A 10 -8.74 -10.08 4.92
N TRP A 11 -8.80 -9.46 6.10
CA TRP A 11 -9.21 -8.06 6.23
C TRP A 11 -8.34 -7.08 5.41
N VAL A 12 -7.05 -7.37 5.21
CA VAL A 12 -6.16 -6.51 4.40
C VAL A 12 -6.52 -6.66 2.92
N ARG A 13 -6.76 -7.89 2.47
CA ARG A 13 -7.14 -8.18 1.10
C ARG A 13 -8.52 -7.59 0.78
N GLU A 14 -9.48 -7.77 1.67
CA GLU A 14 -10.84 -7.22 1.57
C GLU A 14 -10.82 -5.69 1.54
N GLN A 15 -10.00 -5.05 2.38
CA GLN A 15 -9.87 -3.58 2.35
C GLN A 15 -9.33 -3.10 1.00
N VAL A 16 -8.27 -3.74 0.48
CA VAL A 16 -7.73 -3.39 -0.85
C VAL A 16 -8.81 -3.58 -1.91
N GLU A 17 -9.46 -4.74 -1.94
CA GLU A 17 -10.50 -5.03 -2.93
C GLU A 17 -11.66 -4.02 -2.88
N LEU A 18 -12.15 -3.67 -1.70
CA LEU A 18 -13.19 -2.66 -1.52
C LEU A 18 -12.73 -1.28 -1.99
N TYR A 19 -11.50 -0.90 -1.66
CA TYR A 19 -10.93 0.40 -2.04
C TYR A 19 -10.80 0.51 -3.56
N GLU A 20 -10.27 -0.52 -4.21
CA GLU A 20 -10.09 -0.51 -5.66
C GLU A 20 -11.40 -0.66 -6.45
N SER A 21 -12.26 -1.60 -6.04
CA SER A 21 -13.54 -1.86 -6.73
C SER A 21 -14.53 -0.70 -6.62
N SER A 22 -14.43 0.09 -5.56
CA SER A 22 -15.22 1.32 -5.38
C SER A 22 -14.62 2.54 -6.09
N GLY A 23 -13.51 2.38 -6.82
CA GLY A 23 -12.82 3.48 -7.49
C GLY A 23 -12.27 4.53 -6.53
N GLY A 24 -11.98 4.16 -5.28
CA GLY A 24 -11.43 5.09 -4.30
C GLY A 24 -12.43 5.71 -3.32
N THR A 25 -13.69 5.23 -3.28
CA THR A 25 -14.77 5.89 -2.50
C THR A 25 -15.20 5.14 -1.25
N LYS A 26 -14.76 3.88 -1.07
CA LYS A 26 -15.04 3.04 0.10
C LYS A 26 -13.75 2.39 0.59
N GLY A 27 -13.69 1.97 1.86
CA GLY A 27 -12.50 1.32 2.42
C GLY A 27 -11.26 2.23 2.53
N THR A 28 -11.46 3.55 2.43
CA THR A 28 -10.43 4.60 2.42
C THR A 28 -9.84 4.89 3.80
N THR A 29 -10.41 4.33 4.86
CA THR A 29 -9.96 4.51 6.24
C THR A 29 -9.51 3.20 6.88
N LEU A 30 -8.68 3.29 7.92
CA LEU A 30 -8.30 2.13 8.72
C LEU A 30 -9.50 1.66 9.55
N ARG A 31 -10.25 0.68 9.04
CA ARG A 31 -11.45 0.13 9.69
C ARG A 31 -12.37 1.28 10.16
N ASP A 32 -12.88 1.18 11.38
CA ASP A 32 -13.80 2.15 11.99
C ASP A 32 -13.09 3.33 12.68
N THR A 33 -11.77 3.49 12.52
CA THR A 33 -11.02 4.57 13.18
C THR A 33 -11.19 5.93 12.51
N GLY A 34 -11.71 5.96 11.27
CA GLY A 34 -11.78 7.17 10.45
C GLY A 34 -10.43 7.69 9.94
N LEU A 35 -9.31 7.06 10.32
CA LEU A 35 -8.00 7.51 9.89
C LEU A 35 -7.72 7.13 8.43
N PRO A 36 -7.30 8.07 7.57
CA PRO A 36 -7.17 7.83 6.13
C PRO A 36 -6.02 6.88 5.78
N VAL A 37 -6.22 6.11 4.71
CA VAL A 37 -5.31 5.09 4.18
C VAL A 37 -5.08 5.32 2.68
N ILE A 38 -3.86 5.04 2.23
CA ILE A 38 -3.49 4.91 0.81
C ILE A 38 -3.20 3.45 0.47
N ILE A 39 -3.33 3.07 -0.80
CA ILE A 39 -2.83 1.78 -1.29
C ILE A 39 -1.49 2.00 -1.98
N VAL A 40 -0.45 1.30 -1.51
CA VAL A 40 0.87 1.29 -2.14
C VAL A 40 1.05 0.01 -2.94
N THR A 41 1.02 0.14 -4.26
CA THR A 41 1.30 -0.93 -5.22
C THR A 41 2.80 -0.98 -5.48
N HIS A 42 3.39 -2.17 -5.39
CA HIS A 42 4.83 -2.37 -5.52
C HIS A 42 5.17 -3.80 -5.99
N THR A 43 6.42 -4.01 -6.39
CA THR A 43 6.91 -5.33 -6.87
C THR A 43 7.51 -6.15 -5.74
N GLY A 44 7.07 -7.39 -5.56
CA GLY A 44 7.63 -8.30 -4.57
C GLY A 44 9.04 -8.76 -4.95
N ASN A 45 10.05 -8.49 -4.12
CA ASN A 45 11.47 -8.70 -4.45
C ASN A 45 11.84 -10.17 -4.77
N ARG A 46 11.19 -11.14 -4.12
CA ARG A 46 11.44 -12.57 -4.34
C ARG A 46 10.59 -13.16 -5.45
N THR A 47 9.39 -12.63 -5.65
CA THR A 47 8.37 -13.24 -6.51
C THR A 47 8.19 -12.54 -7.84
N GLY A 48 8.65 -11.30 -7.99
CA GLY A 48 8.31 -10.41 -9.12
C GLY A 48 6.84 -10.00 -9.19
N ALA A 49 5.95 -10.63 -8.41
CA ALA A 49 4.52 -10.35 -8.35
C ALA A 49 4.17 -8.93 -7.89
N VAL A 50 3.04 -8.41 -8.38
CA VAL A 50 2.44 -7.19 -7.86
C VAL A 50 1.94 -7.45 -6.44
N ARG A 51 2.24 -6.53 -5.53
CA ARG A 51 1.80 -6.51 -4.14
C ARG A 51 1.14 -5.17 -3.85
N LYS A 52 0.11 -5.18 -3.00
CA LYS A 52 -0.62 -3.98 -2.59
C LYS A 52 -0.66 -3.94 -1.08
N THR A 53 -0.16 -2.87 -0.49
CA THR A 53 -0.10 -2.67 0.96
C THR A 53 -0.90 -1.42 1.32
N PRO A 54 -2.02 -1.53 2.06
CA PRO A 54 -2.65 -0.37 2.66
C PRO A 54 -1.76 0.20 3.77
N LEU A 55 -1.50 1.51 3.72
CA LEU A 55 -0.70 2.23 4.71
C LEU A 55 -1.44 3.51 5.13
N MET A 56 -1.17 3.98 6.35
CA MET A 56 -1.70 5.26 6.83
C MET A 56 -1.29 6.39 5.89
N ARG A 57 -2.23 7.29 5.58
CA ARG A 57 -1.98 8.43 4.73
C ARG A 57 -1.20 9.51 5.49
N VAL A 58 0.04 9.73 5.08
CA VAL A 58 0.86 10.87 5.53
C VAL A 58 1.41 11.55 4.28
N ARG A 59 1.03 12.81 4.06
CA ARG A 59 1.39 13.58 2.86
C ARG A 59 2.12 14.86 3.25
N ASP A 60 3.21 15.15 2.55
CA ASP A 60 3.99 16.38 2.66
C ASP A 60 4.18 16.96 1.25
N GLY A 61 3.39 17.99 0.91
CA GLY A 61 3.31 18.52 -0.44
C GLY A 61 2.88 17.45 -1.47
N GLN A 62 3.79 17.11 -2.39
CA GLN A 62 3.58 16.05 -3.40
C GLN A 62 4.16 14.68 -2.98
N SER A 63 4.80 14.62 -1.82
CA SER A 63 5.44 13.42 -1.30
C SER A 63 4.54 12.69 -0.31
N TYR A 64 4.72 11.37 -0.20
CA TYR A 64 4.10 10.54 0.84
C TYR A 64 5.17 9.97 1.76
N VAL A 65 4.86 9.93 3.05
CA VAL A 65 5.73 9.32 4.07
C VAL A 65 5.19 7.95 4.42
N LEU A 66 5.93 6.90 4.07
CA LEU A 66 5.54 5.51 4.36
C LEU A 66 6.17 5.05 5.68
N VAL A 67 5.35 4.79 6.69
CA VAL A 67 5.83 4.34 8.01
C VAL A 67 5.85 2.82 8.08
N ALA A 68 7.06 2.26 8.21
CA ALA A 68 7.34 0.84 8.33
C ALA A 68 7.00 0.23 9.71
N SER A 69 5.77 0.41 10.19
CA SER A 69 5.33 -0.15 11.47
C SER A 69 4.55 -1.45 11.29
N LEU A 70 4.93 -2.47 12.06
CA LEU A 70 4.16 -3.71 12.24
C LEU A 70 3.64 -3.81 13.68
N GLY A 71 3.07 -2.73 14.20
CA GLY A 71 2.52 -2.69 15.56
C GLY A 71 3.58 -2.90 16.65
N GLY A 72 4.79 -2.38 16.44
CA GLY A 72 5.90 -2.51 17.39
C GLY A 72 6.69 -3.83 17.30
N ALA A 73 6.41 -4.69 16.31
CA ALA A 73 7.23 -5.88 16.10
C ALA A 73 8.70 -5.53 15.83
N PRO A 74 9.67 -6.35 16.28
CA PRO A 74 11.11 -6.07 16.14
C PRO A 74 11.65 -6.21 14.71
N ARG A 75 10.79 -6.55 13.74
CA ARG A 75 11.15 -6.81 12.35
C ARG A 75 10.42 -5.85 11.42
N ASP A 76 11.13 -5.43 10.37
CA ASP A 76 10.56 -4.65 9.28
C ASP A 76 9.43 -5.45 8.57
N PRO A 77 8.34 -4.78 8.15
CA PRO A 77 7.40 -5.36 7.19
C PRO A 77 8.09 -5.75 5.88
N VAL A 78 7.65 -6.84 5.26
CA VAL A 78 8.24 -7.36 4.00
C VAL A 78 8.27 -6.31 2.89
N TRP A 79 7.27 -5.44 2.80
CA TRP A 79 7.20 -4.40 1.76
C TRP A 79 8.37 -3.42 1.82
N VAL A 80 8.99 -3.22 3.00
CA VAL A 80 10.16 -2.34 3.13
C VAL A 80 11.32 -2.89 2.30
N HIS A 81 11.57 -4.20 2.36
CA HIS A 81 12.61 -4.84 1.57
C HIS A 81 12.30 -4.83 0.07
N ASN A 82 11.01 -4.82 -0.29
CA ASN A 82 10.61 -4.67 -1.69
C ASN A 82 10.97 -3.27 -2.20
N LEU A 83 10.57 -2.22 -1.47
CA LEU A 83 10.80 -0.82 -1.87
C LEU A 83 12.27 -0.41 -1.84
N ARG A 84 13.07 -0.97 -0.91
CA ARG A 84 14.52 -0.74 -0.89
C ARG A 84 15.22 -1.29 -2.14
N LEU A 85 14.69 -2.36 -2.75
CA LEU A 85 15.27 -2.97 -3.95
C LEU A 85 14.68 -2.41 -5.26
N ASN A 86 13.37 -2.12 -5.28
CA ASN A 86 12.71 -1.45 -6.38
C ASN A 86 11.82 -0.32 -5.83
N PRO A 87 12.26 0.95 -5.95
CA PRO A 87 11.52 2.09 -5.42
C PRO A 87 10.32 2.51 -6.29
N GLU A 88 10.14 1.92 -7.47
CA GLU A 88 8.98 2.21 -8.31
C GLU A 88 7.71 1.69 -7.65
N THR A 89 6.77 2.60 -7.46
CA THR A 89 5.49 2.34 -6.81
C THR A 89 4.37 3.07 -7.54
N GLU A 90 3.14 2.65 -7.27
CA GLU A 90 1.95 3.42 -7.57
C GLU A 90 1.20 3.65 -6.26
N ILE A 91 0.80 4.89 -6.02
CA ILE A 91 -0.01 5.27 -4.87
C ILE A 91 -1.42 5.56 -5.35
N ARG A 92 -2.40 4.87 -4.73
CA ARG A 92 -3.80 5.28 -4.76
C ARG A 92 -4.13 6.05 -3.47
N ASP A 93 -4.54 7.30 -3.62
CA ASP A 93 -5.07 8.18 -2.58
C ASP A 93 -6.49 8.58 -2.99
N GLU A 94 -7.48 7.90 -2.42
CA GLU A 94 -8.89 7.99 -2.82
C GLU A 94 -9.07 7.72 -4.31
N THR A 95 -9.66 8.65 -5.05
CA THR A 95 -9.89 8.56 -6.50
C THR A 95 -8.63 8.85 -7.32
N MET A 96 -7.55 9.33 -6.68
CA MET A 96 -6.30 9.66 -7.36
C MET A 96 -5.39 8.43 -7.39
N VAL A 97 -4.85 8.13 -8.56
CA VAL A 97 -3.84 7.08 -8.76
C VAL A 97 -2.67 7.69 -9.49
N GLN A 98 -1.47 7.55 -8.94
CA GLN A 98 -0.27 8.14 -9.52
C GLN A 98 0.97 7.24 -9.36
N PRO A 99 1.82 7.14 -10.39
CA PRO A 99 3.13 6.53 -10.25
C PRO A 99 4.01 7.39 -9.35
N MET A 100 4.83 6.73 -8.54
CA MET A 100 5.79 7.35 -7.63
C MET A 100 7.12 6.63 -7.78
N ALA A 101 8.18 7.41 -7.91
CA ALA A 101 9.55 6.93 -7.86
C ALA A 101 10.29 7.71 -6.77
N ARG A 102 11.38 7.13 -6.25
CA ARG A 102 12.28 7.88 -5.37
C ARG A 102 12.92 8.99 -6.21
N ALA A 103 12.83 10.23 -5.71
CA ALA A 103 13.60 11.36 -6.25
C ALA A 103 15.11 11.08 -6.13
#